data_AF-A0A9D3WMM9-F1
#
_entry.id   AF-A0A9D3WMM9-F1
#
_cell.length_a   1.000
_cell.length_b   1.000
_cell.length_c   1.000
_cell.angle_alpha   90.00
_cell.angle_beta   90.00
_cell.angle_gamma   90.00
#
_symmetry.space_group_name_H-M   'P 1'
#
loop_
_entity.id
_entity.type
_entity.pdbx_description
1 polymer ?
#
loop_
_entity_poly.entity_id
_entity_poly.type
_entity_poly.pdbx_seq_one_letter_code
_entity_poly.pdbx_strand_id
1 'polypeptide(L)'
;MGISRSYPNKGLHIRGKVDDDSSKPSKKDVEWRASWMVPDEILYRCGNFDWVPLPGIWGAIGYAPLLVLRQYMAKHFVPATHGLAQYDFPYKGDNYKKKVREISDTWKKIHQMNILAVGSVTTPKYNGWLSRQINDNIPSPSQEGVQLMEEYLRIIPSELEIMRQEFKKMNLEFGKRIERLEKEKIYLRLDANVQKLEDKKLRKGKKKAEEDLDDLNTEYKRLHTSMRNTGLGKTLEQ
;
A
#
# COMPACT_ATOMS: atom_id res chain seq x y z
N MET A 1 -38.50 -5.59 22.62
CA MET A 1 -37.59 -5.22 21.51
C MET A 1 -36.25 -4.81 22.12
N GLY A 2 -35.30 -5.74 22.15
CA GLY A 2 -33.92 -5.47 22.60
C GLY A 2 -32.97 -5.94 21.50
N ILE A 3 -32.32 -5.01 20.81
CA ILE A 3 -31.36 -5.32 19.74
C ILE A 3 -30.03 -5.64 20.42
N SER A 4 -29.71 -6.93 20.51
CA SER A 4 -28.38 -7.40 20.89
C SER A 4 -27.42 -7.15 19.72
N ARG A 5 -26.53 -6.17 19.86
CA ARG A 5 -25.40 -5.96 18.93
C ARG A 5 -24.28 -6.92 19.33
N SER A 6 -24.06 -7.97 18.55
CA SER A 6 -22.85 -8.79 18.68
C SER A 6 -21.67 -7.98 18.12
N TYR A 7 -20.64 -7.79 18.94
CA TYR A 7 -19.36 -7.28 18.48
C TYR A 7 -18.53 -8.46 17.97
N PRO A 8 -17.91 -8.40 16.78
CA PRO A 8 -16.98 -9.43 16.37
C PRO A 8 -15.76 -9.41 17.29
N ASN A 9 -15.43 -10.60 17.78
CA ASN A 9 -14.40 -10.93 18.74
C ASN A 9 -13.04 -10.32 18.32
N LYS A 10 -12.61 -9.23 18.98
CA LYS A 10 -11.29 -8.61 18.76
C LYS A 10 -10.23 -9.35 19.58
N GLY A 11 -9.99 -10.62 19.24
CA GLY A 11 -8.84 -11.36 19.73
C GLY A 11 -7.62 -11.05 18.86
N LEU A 12 -6.44 -10.90 19.49
CA LEU A 12 -5.15 -11.07 18.81
C LEU A 12 -5.13 -12.47 18.20
N HIS A 13 -5.24 -12.56 16.87
CA HIS A 13 -5.10 -13.83 16.18
C HIS A 13 -3.61 -14.09 15.93
N ILE A 14 -3.01 -14.90 16.80
CA ILE A 14 -1.73 -15.57 16.51
C ILE A 14 -2.06 -16.64 15.47
N ARG A 15 -1.80 -16.38 14.19
CA ARG A 15 -1.83 -17.43 13.17
C ARG A 15 -0.53 -18.21 13.24
N GLY A 16 -0.44 -19.16 14.16
CA GLY A 16 0.55 -20.23 14.08
C GLY A 16 0.15 -21.17 12.95
N LYS A 17 1.05 -21.43 12.00
CA LYS A 17 0.94 -22.68 11.23
C LYS A 17 1.15 -23.80 12.24
N VAL A 18 0.09 -24.57 12.52
CA VAL A 18 0.22 -25.83 13.24
C VAL A 18 0.60 -26.86 12.19
N ASP A 19 1.89 -26.91 11.88
CA ASP A 19 2.49 -28.15 11.42
C ASP A 19 2.94 -28.85 12.71
N ASP A 20 2.27 -29.97 13.00
CA ASP A 20 2.44 -30.78 14.19
C ASP A 20 3.85 -31.41 14.18
N ASP A 21 4.83 -30.73 14.75
CA ASP A 21 5.89 -31.35 15.56
C ASP A 21 6.73 -30.29 16.29
N SER A 22 6.65 -30.28 17.63
CA SER A 22 7.66 -29.94 18.65
C SER A 22 8.75 -28.86 18.39
N SER A 23 8.55 -27.91 17.49
CA SER A 23 9.52 -26.86 17.19
C SER A 23 9.07 -25.52 17.76
N LYS A 24 9.86 -24.98 18.70
CA LYS A 24 9.66 -23.63 19.24
C LYS A 24 9.56 -22.63 18.08
N PRO A 25 8.56 -21.73 18.04
CA PRO A 25 8.48 -20.73 16.99
C PRO A 25 9.78 -19.91 16.99
N SER A 26 10.45 -19.88 15.85
CA SER A 26 11.65 -19.09 15.65
C SER A 26 11.29 -17.60 15.57
N LYS A 27 12.25 -16.69 15.78
CA LYS A 27 12.03 -15.23 15.60
C LYS A 27 11.49 -14.84 14.21
N LYS A 28 11.53 -15.75 13.22
CA LYS A 28 11.01 -15.54 11.86
C LYS A 28 9.51 -15.86 11.74
N ASP A 29 8.94 -16.55 12.73
CA ASP A 29 7.56 -17.06 12.68
C ASP A 29 6.55 -16.13 13.39
N VAL A 30 7.04 -15.02 13.95
CA VAL A 30 6.22 -14.04 14.67
C VAL A 30 6.19 -12.73 13.89
N GLU A 31 5.06 -12.48 13.23
CA GLU A 31 4.78 -11.21 12.54
C GLU A 31 4.02 -10.27 13.47
N TRP A 32 4.67 -9.19 13.92
CA TRP A 32 4.03 -8.13 14.71
C TRP A 32 3.46 -7.06 13.77
N ARG A 33 2.38 -7.38 13.06
CA ARG A 33 1.65 -6.41 12.25
C ARG A 33 0.17 -6.43 12.54
N ALA A 34 -0.40 -5.23 12.68
CA ALA A 34 -1.82 -5.06 12.45
C ALA A 34 -2.07 -5.17 10.95
N SER A 35 -2.88 -6.15 10.52
CA SER A 35 -3.23 -6.38 9.10
C SER A 35 -3.90 -5.19 8.41
N TRP A 36 -4.39 -4.22 9.20
CA TRP A 36 -5.00 -2.98 8.75
C TRP A 36 -4.05 -1.77 8.75
N MET A 37 -2.80 -1.93 9.22
CA MET A 37 -1.77 -0.89 9.26
C MET A 37 -0.65 -1.23 8.28
N VAL A 38 -0.93 -1.02 6.99
CA VAL A 38 0.09 -0.96 5.94
C VAL A 38 0.19 0.50 5.52
N PRO A 39 0.97 1.33 6.23
CA PRO A 39 1.19 2.70 5.79
C PRO A 39 2.00 2.64 4.50
N ASP A 40 1.40 3.09 3.40
CA ASP A 40 2.09 3.24 2.12
C ASP A 40 3.18 4.31 2.21
N GLU A 41 3.04 5.27 3.14
CA GLU A 41 3.97 6.38 3.35
C GLU A 41 4.29 6.60 4.83
N ILE A 42 5.55 6.93 5.12
CA ILE A 42 6.02 7.36 6.44
C ILE A 42 6.62 8.75 6.36
N LEU A 43 6.20 9.61 7.28
CA LEU A 43 6.89 10.87 7.55
C LEU A 43 8.24 10.54 8.17
N TYR A 44 9.35 11.04 7.61
CA TYR A 44 10.69 10.75 8.15
C TYR A 44 11.52 12.01 8.44
N ARG A 45 11.16 13.16 7.84
CA ARG A 45 11.88 14.43 7.98
C ARG A 45 10.91 15.60 8.01
N CYS A 46 11.29 16.64 8.75
CA CYS A 46 10.51 17.86 8.94
C CYS A 46 11.41 19.08 8.73
N GLY A 47 11.19 19.84 7.66
CA GLY A 47 12.07 20.93 7.25
C GLY A 47 13.52 20.45 7.08
N ASN A 48 14.43 21.01 7.87
CA ASN A 48 15.85 20.66 7.87
C ASN A 48 16.21 19.59 8.93
N PHE A 49 15.24 19.07 9.67
CA PHE A 49 15.49 18.05 10.69
C PHE A 49 15.44 16.65 10.07
N ASP A 50 16.49 15.86 10.25
CA ASP A 50 16.52 14.45 9.82
C ASP A 50 15.66 13.51 10.71
N TRP A 51 14.86 14.09 11.60
CA TRP A 51 13.87 13.47 12.46
C TRP A 51 12.63 14.37 12.54
N VAL A 52 11.57 13.91 13.20
CA VAL A 52 10.28 14.58 13.30
C VAL A 52 10.08 15.10 14.73
N PRO A 53 10.03 16.42 14.96
CA PRO A 53 9.67 16.96 16.27
C PRO A 53 8.16 16.80 16.48
N LEU A 54 7.76 15.96 17.44
CA LEU A 54 6.37 15.72 17.79
C LEU A 54 5.95 16.65 18.95
N PRO A 55 5.11 17.67 18.70
CA PRO A 55 4.54 18.47 19.77
C PRO A 55 3.51 17.65 20.56
N GLY A 56 3.67 17.60 21.88
CA GLY A 56 2.75 16.99 22.82
C GLY A 56 2.16 18.02 23.80
N ILE A 57 1.33 17.55 24.72
CA ILE A 57 0.62 18.44 25.68
C ILE A 57 1.60 19.19 26.60
N TRP A 58 2.72 18.54 26.95
CA TRP A 58 3.67 19.06 27.95
C TRP A 58 4.96 19.62 27.35
N GLY A 59 5.16 19.53 26.03
CA GLY A 59 6.44 19.80 25.41
C GLY A 59 6.51 19.29 23.97
N ALA A 60 7.72 19.17 23.42
CA ALA A 60 7.96 18.43 22.18
C ALA A 60 9.03 17.36 22.42
N ILE A 61 8.97 16.28 21.62
CA ILE A 61 9.95 15.20 21.60
C ILE A 61 10.45 14.96 20.18
N GLY A 62 11.74 14.71 20.02
CA GLY A 62 12.32 14.25 18.76
C GLY A 62 11.95 12.78 18.51
N TYR A 63 11.24 12.51 17.42
CA TYR A 63 10.95 11.15 16.97
C TYR A 63 11.73 10.84 15.70
N ALA A 64 12.42 9.70 15.64
CA ALA A 64 13.10 9.22 14.44
C ALA A 64 12.33 8.03 13.83
N PRO A 65 11.32 8.28 12.96
CA PRO A 65 10.47 7.25 12.34
C PRO A 65 11.23 6.12 11.64
N LEU A 66 12.45 6.40 11.16
CA LEU A 66 13.29 5.40 10.50
C LEU A 66 13.70 4.25 11.45
N LEU A 67 13.68 4.47 12.79
CA LEU A 67 13.92 3.41 13.78
C LEU A 67 12.84 2.32 13.77
N VAL A 68 11.59 2.66 13.42
CA VAL A 68 10.46 1.72 13.50
C VAL A 68 10.16 1.01 12.18
N LEU A 69 10.92 1.29 11.12
CA LEU A 69 10.76 0.64 9.81
C LEU A 69 10.83 -0.90 9.86
N ARG A 70 11.45 -1.47 10.90
CA ARG A 70 11.44 -2.91 11.19
C ARG A 70 10.03 -3.47 11.35
N GLN A 71 9.11 -2.73 11.98
CA GLN A 71 7.71 -3.14 12.15
C GLN A 71 7.00 -3.26 10.80
N TYR A 72 7.50 -2.54 9.80
CA TYR A 72 6.94 -2.51 8.46
C TYR A 72 7.69 -3.37 7.45
N MET A 73 8.61 -4.25 7.90
CA MET A 73 9.52 -5.06 7.07
C MET A 73 10.09 -4.32 5.86
N ALA A 74 10.37 -3.02 6.06
CA ALA A 74 11.05 -2.21 5.07
C ALA A 74 12.57 -2.34 5.25
N LYS A 75 13.31 -1.90 4.23
CA LYS A 75 14.77 -1.89 4.25
C LYS A 75 15.28 -1.11 5.48
N HIS A 76 16.24 -1.69 6.20
CA HIS A 76 16.80 -1.09 7.41
C HIS A 76 17.92 -0.09 7.08
N PHE A 77 17.85 1.10 7.67
CA PHE A 77 18.84 2.17 7.54
C PHE A 77 19.28 2.64 8.92
N VAL A 78 20.52 3.15 9.02
CA VAL A 78 20.96 3.82 10.25
C VAL A 78 20.20 5.15 10.33
N PRO A 79 19.35 5.36 11.33
CA PRO A 79 18.59 6.59 11.46
C PRO A 79 19.51 7.72 11.91
N ALA A 80 19.29 8.92 11.37
CA ALA A 80 19.91 10.12 11.88
C ALA A 80 19.31 10.46 13.26
N THR A 81 20.04 10.14 14.33
CA THR A 81 19.64 10.46 15.72
C THR A 81 20.42 11.64 16.29
N HIS A 82 21.37 12.20 15.52
CA HIS A 82 22.18 13.33 15.95
C HIS A 82 21.31 14.56 16.17
N GLY A 83 21.23 15.11 17.38
CA GLY A 83 20.39 16.28 17.67
C GLY A 83 18.95 15.96 18.08
N LEU A 84 18.56 14.67 18.10
CA LEU A 84 17.25 14.22 18.58
C LEU A 84 16.97 14.69 20.01
N ALA A 85 17.93 14.47 20.91
CA ALA A 85 17.84 14.87 22.33
C ALA A 85 17.83 16.39 22.55
N GLN A 86 18.24 17.19 21.56
CA GLN A 86 18.22 18.66 21.67
C GLN A 86 16.80 19.23 21.50
N TYR A 87 15.90 18.44 20.91
CA TYR A 87 14.52 18.83 20.62
C TYR A 87 13.50 18.30 21.62
N ASP A 88 13.98 17.67 22.70
CA ASP A 88 13.18 17.28 23.84
C ASP A 88 13.10 18.47 24.81
N PHE A 89 11.96 19.15 24.85
CA PHE A 89 11.78 20.28 25.76
C PHE A 89 10.35 20.41 26.28
N PRO A 90 10.17 20.81 27.56
CA PRO A 90 8.86 21.14 28.10
C PRO A 90 8.38 22.51 27.64
N TYR A 91 7.08 22.77 27.65
CA TYR A 91 6.50 24.11 27.43
C TYR A 91 6.68 25.02 28.65
N LYS A 92 7.94 25.26 29.02
CA LYS A 92 8.33 26.09 30.16
C LYS A 92 9.63 26.84 29.84
N GLY A 93 9.80 28.02 30.44
CA GLY A 93 10.98 28.88 30.27
C GLY A 93 10.85 29.86 29.10
N ASP A 94 11.79 30.79 28.98
CA ASP A 94 11.58 31.99 28.15
C ASP A 94 11.68 31.74 26.63
N ASN A 95 12.14 30.55 26.22
CA ASN A 95 12.41 30.23 24.81
C ASN A 95 11.43 29.21 24.18
N TYR A 96 10.48 28.62 24.92
CA TYR A 96 9.63 27.56 24.34
C TYR A 96 8.75 28.09 23.20
N LYS A 97 8.23 29.33 23.29
CA LYS A 97 7.39 29.92 22.23
C LYS A 97 8.14 30.08 20.91
N LYS A 98 9.45 30.35 20.97
CA LYS A 98 10.31 30.42 19.78
C LYS A 98 10.46 29.03 19.16
N LYS A 99 10.79 28.01 19.98
CA LYS A 99 10.90 26.62 19.54
C LYS A 99 9.59 26.08 18.95
N VAL A 100 8.45 26.40 19.55
CA VAL A 100 7.12 25.99 19.02
C VAL A 100 6.85 26.62 17.65
N ARG A 101 7.23 27.88 17.42
CA ARG A 101 7.13 28.50 16.10
C ARG A 101 8.04 27.83 15.07
N GLU A 102 9.30 27.55 15.45
CA GLU A 102 10.25 26.82 14.60
C GLU A 102 9.70 25.45 14.19
N ILE A 103 9.14 24.68 15.15
CA ILE A 103 8.45 23.42 14.87
C ILE A 103 7.27 23.67 13.91
N SER A 104 6.40 24.62 14.22
CA SER A 104 5.24 24.89 13.36
C SER A 104 5.66 25.26 11.93
N ASP A 105 6.79 25.94 11.74
CA ASP A 105 7.31 26.30 10.43
C ASP A 105 7.95 25.11 9.72
N THR A 106 8.66 24.22 10.42
CA THR A 106 9.21 23.01 9.80
C THR A 106 8.12 22.02 9.42
N TRP A 107 7.02 21.95 10.16
CA TRP A 107 5.85 21.12 9.82
C TRP A 107 5.15 21.56 8.54
N LYS A 108 5.37 22.79 8.05
CA LYS A 108 4.93 23.21 6.70
C LYS A 108 5.71 22.53 5.58
N LYS A 109 6.88 21.95 5.88
CA LYS A 109 7.78 21.27 4.95
C LYS A 109 7.99 19.82 5.38
N ILE A 110 6.95 19.01 5.22
CA ILE A 110 7.02 17.58 5.55
C ILE A 110 7.65 16.79 4.40
N HIS A 111 8.47 15.81 4.76
CA HIS A 111 9.06 14.86 3.83
C HIS A 111 8.58 13.45 4.16
N GLN A 112 7.84 12.88 3.23
CA GLN A 112 7.30 11.53 3.30
C GLN A 112 8.08 10.61 2.36
N MET A 113 8.16 9.35 2.74
CA MET A 113 8.76 8.29 1.94
C MET A 113 7.79 7.13 1.83
N ASN A 114 7.62 6.62 0.61
CA ASN A 114 6.84 5.40 0.39
C ASN A 114 7.54 4.18 1.03
N ILE A 115 6.82 3.46 1.89
CA ILE A 115 7.28 2.22 2.51
C ILE A 115 6.95 1.07 1.56
N LEU A 116 7.91 0.66 0.74
CA LEU A 116 7.80 -0.62 0.03
C LEU A 116 8.35 -1.75 0.89
N ALA A 117 7.54 -2.78 1.11
CA ALA A 117 7.94 -4.05 1.72
C ALA A 117 8.86 -4.83 0.77
N VAL A 118 10.08 -4.33 0.58
CA VAL A 118 11.19 -5.11 0.02
C VAL A 118 11.63 -6.02 1.16
N GLY A 119 11.38 -7.33 1.04
CA GLY A 119 11.69 -8.32 2.08
C GLY A 119 13.01 -8.03 2.79
N SER A 120 13.05 -8.15 4.12
CA SER A 120 14.04 -7.50 5.00
C SER A 120 15.48 -7.53 4.50
N VAL A 121 15.89 -6.53 3.71
CA VAL A 121 17.30 -6.30 3.38
C VAL A 121 17.85 -5.41 4.46
N THR A 122 18.49 -6.01 5.45
CA THR A 122 19.27 -5.25 6.43
C THR A 122 20.58 -4.84 5.76
N THR A 123 20.85 -3.53 5.68
CA THR A 123 22.16 -3.08 5.21
C THR A 123 23.23 -3.57 6.19
N PRO A 124 24.39 -4.08 5.75
CA PRO A 124 25.44 -4.58 6.66
C PRO A 124 25.87 -3.55 7.72
N LYS A 125 25.81 -2.26 7.38
CA LYS A 125 26.09 -1.14 8.29
C LYS A 125 25.05 -0.99 9.41
N TYR A 126 23.78 -1.27 9.15
CA TYR A 126 22.73 -1.26 10.18
C TYR A 126 23.00 -2.29 11.27
N ASN A 127 23.46 -3.49 10.91
CA ASN A 127 23.86 -4.51 11.89
C ASN A 127 25.05 -4.02 12.74
N GLY A 128 26.04 -3.37 12.12
CA GLY A 128 27.17 -2.78 12.83
C GLY A 128 26.76 -1.67 13.81
N TRP A 129 25.83 -0.79 13.42
CA TRP A 129 25.28 0.26 14.27
C TRP A 129 24.49 -0.32 15.46
N LEU A 130 23.60 -1.29 15.20
CA LEU A 130 22.80 -1.95 16.23
C LEU A 130 23.67 -2.68 17.26
N SER A 131 24.71 -3.38 16.82
CA SER A 131 25.64 -4.09 17.71
C SER A 131 26.43 -3.16 18.64
N ARG A 132 26.70 -1.91 18.22
CA ARG A 132 27.36 -0.89 19.05
C ARG A 132 26.39 -0.32 20.09
N GLN A 133 25.17 0.04 19.69
CA GLN A 133 24.10 0.50 20.59
C GLN A 133 23.74 -0.48 21.71
N ILE A 134 23.75 -1.79 21.42
CA ILE A 134 23.47 -2.82 22.45
C ILE A 134 24.56 -2.81 23.54
N ASN A 135 25.81 -2.48 23.18
CA ASN A 135 26.93 -2.39 24.11
C ASN A 135 27.04 -1.02 24.81
N ASP A 136 26.50 0.05 24.22
CA ASP A 136 26.53 1.42 24.75
C ASP A 136 25.46 1.73 25.81
N ASN A 137 24.76 0.71 26.35
CA ASN A 137 23.83 0.88 27.48
C ASN A 137 24.53 1.26 28.82
N ILE A 138 25.83 1.59 28.78
CA ILE A 138 26.53 2.30 29.85
C ILE A 138 26.88 3.69 29.29
N PRO A 139 26.23 4.77 29.72
CA PRO A 139 26.52 6.10 29.20
C PRO A 139 27.87 6.56 29.76
N SER A 140 28.92 6.52 28.94
CA SER A 140 30.16 7.25 29.19
C SER A 140 30.50 8.09 27.97
N PRO A 141 30.58 9.44 28.09
CA PRO A 141 30.91 10.30 26.96
C PRO A 141 32.43 10.32 26.79
N SER A 142 33.01 9.36 26.05
CA SER A 142 34.43 9.46 25.69
C SER A 142 34.61 10.31 24.42
N GLN A 143 35.68 11.10 24.46
CA GLN A 143 36.12 12.07 23.46
C GLN A 143 36.38 11.47 22.06
N GLU A 144 36.44 10.14 21.94
CA GLU A 144 36.56 9.38 20.69
C GLU A 144 35.29 9.44 19.83
N GLY A 145 34.12 9.65 20.44
CA GLY A 145 32.85 9.78 19.73
C GLY A 145 32.78 11.02 18.83
N VAL A 146 33.52 12.08 19.14
CA VAL A 146 33.51 13.34 18.37
C VAL A 146 34.29 13.18 17.05
N GLN A 147 35.46 12.51 17.07
CA GLN A 147 36.24 12.24 15.85
C GLN A 147 35.53 11.26 14.91
N LEU A 148 34.86 10.23 15.46
CA LEU A 148 34.05 9.27 14.69
C LEU A 148 32.81 9.91 14.06
N MET A 149 32.21 10.88 14.75
CA MET A 149 31.01 11.58 14.26
C MET A 149 31.32 12.50 13.08
N GLU A 150 32.49 13.18 13.09
CA GLU A 150 32.95 13.99 11.95
C GLU A 150 33.22 13.15 10.69
N GLU A 151 33.84 11.97 10.85
CA GLU A 151 34.08 11.04 9.73
C GLU A 151 32.76 10.48 9.16
N TYR A 152 31.79 10.16 10.03
CA TYR A 152 30.46 9.70 9.63
C TYR A 152 29.65 10.80 8.92
N LEU A 153 29.70 12.05 9.41
CA LEU A 153 29.04 13.21 8.79
C LEU A 153 29.65 13.58 7.43
N ARG A 154 30.89 13.20 7.13
CA ARG A 154 31.52 13.42 5.82
C ARG A 154 31.11 12.35 4.78
N ILE A 155 30.69 11.17 5.23
CA ILE A 155 30.24 10.05 4.39
C ILE A 155 28.73 10.13 4.09
N ILE A 156 27.92 10.63 5.03
CA ILE A 156 26.45 10.81 4.88
C ILE A 156 26.05 11.60 3.61
N PRO A 157 26.69 12.72 3.24
CA PRO A 157 26.35 13.47 2.03
C PRO A 157 26.49 12.62 0.77
N SER A 158 27.52 11.77 0.70
CA SER A 158 27.83 10.93 -0.45
C SER A 158 26.81 9.81 -0.64
N GLU A 159 26.37 9.18 0.45
CA GLU A 159 25.34 8.12 0.38
C GLU A 159 23.95 8.67 0.06
N LEU A 160 23.62 9.86 0.56
CA LEU A 160 22.37 10.56 0.24
C LEU A 160 22.32 10.98 -1.24
N GLU A 161 23.44 11.41 -1.81
CA GLU A 161 23.52 11.80 -3.22
C GLU A 161 23.32 10.57 -4.14
N ILE A 162 23.95 9.42 -3.82
CA ILE A 162 23.74 8.15 -4.54
C ILE A 162 22.28 7.73 -4.47
N MET A 163 21.67 7.77 -3.28
CA MET A 163 20.27 7.40 -3.07
C MET A 163 19.32 8.33 -3.84
N ARG A 164 19.62 9.63 -3.89
CA ARG A 164 18.84 10.61 -4.65
C ARG A 164 18.87 10.30 -6.14
N GLN A 165 20.02 9.90 -6.68
CA GLN A 165 20.13 9.50 -8.08
C GLN A 165 19.39 8.20 -8.39
N GLU A 166 19.50 7.18 -7.54
CA GLU A 166 18.76 5.93 -7.68
C GLU A 166 17.25 6.17 -7.63
N PHE A 167 16.78 7.03 -6.73
CA PHE A 167 15.38 7.41 -6.62
C PHE A 167 14.88 8.14 -7.87
N LYS A 168 15.69 9.06 -8.42
CA LYS A 168 15.37 9.77 -9.66
C LYS A 168 15.24 8.78 -10.84
N LYS A 169 16.10 7.77 -10.92
CA LYS A 169 16.06 6.72 -11.94
C LYS A 169 14.80 5.85 -11.81
N MET A 170 14.48 5.41 -10.59
CA MET A 170 13.27 4.62 -10.34
C MET A 170 11.99 5.39 -10.68
N ASN A 171 11.90 6.68 -10.29
CA ASN A 171 10.74 7.50 -10.64
C ASN A 171 10.54 7.64 -12.15
N LEU A 172 11.62 7.73 -12.92
CA LEU A 172 11.55 7.76 -14.38
C LEU A 172 11.01 6.43 -14.95
N GLU A 173 11.46 5.31 -14.40
CA GLU A 173 10.96 3.99 -14.79
C GLU A 173 9.47 3.80 -14.45
N PHE A 174 9.05 4.26 -13.27
CA PHE A 174 7.65 4.25 -12.86
C PHE A 174 6.79 5.14 -13.76
N GLY A 175 7.26 6.33 -14.13
CA GLY A 175 6.57 7.19 -15.10
C GLY A 175 6.28 6.46 -16.42
N LYS A 176 7.26 5.73 -16.96
CA LYS A 176 7.08 4.91 -18.17
C LYS A 176 6.09 3.76 -17.96
N ARG A 177 6.03 3.16 -16.77
CA ARG A 177 5.08 2.09 -16.45
C ARG A 177 3.66 2.62 -16.34
N ILE A 178 3.48 3.79 -15.72
CA ILE A 178 2.18 4.47 -15.63
C ILE A 178 1.65 4.77 -17.03
N GLU A 179 2.45 5.39 -17.89
CA GLU A 179 2.04 5.73 -19.27
C GLU A 179 1.62 4.47 -20.06
N ARG A 180 2.33 3.35 -19.88
CA ARG A 180 1.99 2.08 -20.51
C ARG A 180 0.64 1.55 -20.05
N LEU A 181 0.39 1.56 -18.74
CA LEU A 181 -0.87 1.11 -18.15
C LEU A 181 -2.05 2.01 -18.56
N GLU A 182 -1.83 3.31 -18.70
CA GLU A 182 -2.85 4.23 -19.21
C GLU A 182 -3.22 3.92 -20.67
N LYS A 183 -2.24 3.60 -21.52
CA LYS A 183 -2.49 3.14 -22.91
C LYS A 183 -3.27 1.83 -22.93
N GLU A 184 -2.88 0.85 -22.12
CA GLU A 184 -3.56 -0.44 -22.02
C GLU A 184 -5.02 -0.30 -21.54
N LYS A 185 -5.25 0.58 -20.55
CA LYS A 185 -6.60 0.91 -20.08
C LYS A 185 -7.49 1.49 -21.17
N ILE A 186 -6.96 2.37 -22.03
CA ILE A 186 -7.70 2.94 -23.16
C ILE A 186 -8.05 1.83 -24.16
N TYR A 187 -7.09 0.96 -24.50
CA TYR A 187 -7.30 -0.15 -25.42
C TYR A 187 -8.41 -1.09 -24.93
N LEU A 188 -8.34 -1.53 -23.67
CA LEU A 188 -9.36 -2.38 -23.06
C LEU A 188 -10.74 -1.73 -23.05
N ARG A 189 -10.81 -0.41 -22.84
CA ARG A 189 -12.08 0.33 -22.91
C ARG A 189 -12.66 0.35 -24.32
N LEU A 190 -11.83 0.49 -25.34
CA LEU A 190 -12.26 0.42 -26.74
C LEU A 190 -12.77 -0.98 -27.08
N ASP A 191 -12.03 -2.03 -26.71
CA ASP A 191 -12.42 -3.43 -26.94
C ASP A 191 -13.77 -3.76 -26.29
N ALA A 192 -13.95 -3.37 -25.02
CA ALA A 192 -15.22 -3.55 -24.31
C ALA A 192 -16.39 -2.80 -25.00
N ASN A 193 -16.15 -1.67 -25.64
CA ASN A 193 -17.18 -0.95 -26.40
C ASN A 193 -17.53 -1.64 -27.72
N VAL A 194 -16.54 -2.24 -28.39
CA VAL A 194 -16.75 -3.06 -29.60
C VAL A 194 -17.61 -4.27 -29.28
N GLN A 195 -17.25 -5.04 -28.24
CA GLN A 195 -18.02 -6.20 -27.80
C GLN A 195 -19.47 -5.83 -27.46
N LYS A 196 -19.69 -4.70 -26.75
CA LYS A 196 -21.05 -4.20 -26.47
C LYS A 196 -21.84 -3.86 -27.72
N LEU A 197 -21.21 -3.34 -28.76
CA LEU A 197 -21.87 -3.00 -30.02
C LEU A 197 -22.27 -4.27 -30.78
N GLU A 198 -21.39 -5.26 -30.82
CA GLU A 198 -21.64 -6.58 -31.42
C GLU A 198 -22.80 -7.30 -30.73
N ASP A 199 -22.80 -7.33 -29.40
CA ASP A 199 -23.89 -7.90 -28.59
C ASP A 199 -25.23 -7.22 -28.88
N LYS A 200 -25.24 -5.89 -29.03
CA LYS A 200 -26.44 -5.14 -29.36
C LYS A 200 -26.95 -5.49 -30.76
N LYS A 201 -26.05 -5.69 -31.73
CA LYS A 201 -26.41 -6.12 -33.10
C LYS A 201 -26.97 -7.53 -33.10
N LEU A 202 -26.32 -8.47 -32.40
CA LEU A 202 -26.78 -9.85 -32.24
C LEU A 202 -28.16 -9.92 -31.60
N ARG A 203 -28.40 -9.15 -30.52
CA ARG A 203 -29.73 -9.08 -29.88
C ARG A 203 -30.83 -8.59 -30.82
N LYS A 204 -30.54 -7.60 -31.67
CA LYS A 204 -31.50 -7.12 -32.67
C LYS A 204 -31.80 -8.18 -33.73
N GLY A 205 -30.76 -8.84 -34.24
CA GLY A 205 -30.92 -9.94 -35.20
C GLY A 205 -31.74 -11.09 -34.63
N LYS A 206 -31.47 -11.48 -33.38
CA LYS A 206 -32.22 -12.52 -32.68
C LYS A 206 -33.71 -12.18 -32.56
N LYS A 207 -34.04 -10.96 -32.13
CA LYS A 207 -35.44 -10.52 -32.01
C LYS A 207 -36.19 -10.61 -33.34
N LYS A 208 -35.57 -10.15 -34.43
CA LYS A 208 -36.16 -10.23 -35.76
C LYS A 208 -36.39 -11.69 -36.19
N ALA A 209 -35.41 -12.56 -35.99
CA ALA A 209 -35.56 -13.98 -36.33
C ALA A 209 -36.64 -14.69 -35.49
N GLU A 210 -36.86 -14.25 -34.26
CA GLU A 210 -37.91 -14.74 -33.37
C GLU A 210 -39.30 -14.28 -33.84
N GLU A 211 -39.45 -13.01 -34.24
CA GLU A 211 -40.65 -12.47 -34.89
C GLU A 211 -40.98 -13.24 -36.19
N ASP A 212 -39.99 -13.43 -37.08
CA ASP A 212 -40.15 -14.15 -38.34
C ASP A 212 -40.58 -15.63 -38.10
N LEU A 213 -40.07 -16.27 -37.03
CA LEU A 213 -40.43 -17.64 -36.65
C LEU A 213 -41.87 -17.74 -36.14
N ASP A 214 -42.32 -16.77 -35.33
CA ASP A 214 -43.69 -16.70 -34.82
C ASP A 214 -44.71 -16.48 -35.97
N ASP A 215 -44.38 -15.63 -36.94
CA ASP A 215 -45.18 -15.42 -38.15
C ASP A 215 -45.28 -16.72 -38.96
N LEU A 216 -44.15 -17.38 -39.23
CA LEU A 216 -44.12 -18.66 -39.97
C LEU A 216 -44.94 -19.75 -39.26
N ASN A 217 -44.84 -19.84 -37.94
CA ASN A 217 -45.62 -20.76 -37.12
C ASN A 217 -47.12 -20.48 -37.21
N THR A 218 -47.51 -19.20 -37.26
CA THR A 218 -48.90 -18.77 -37.43
C THR A 218 -49.44 -19.16 -38.81
N GLU A 219 -48.66 -18.91 -39.87
CA GLU A 219 -48.98 -19.32 -41.24
C GLU A 219 -49.13 -20.84 -41.37
N TYR A 220 -48.21 -21.60 -40.78
CA TYR A 220 -48.26 -23.07 -40.74
C TYR A 220 -49.55 -23.59 -40.09
N LYS A 221 -49.91 -23.06 -38.91
CA LYS A 221 -51.16 -23.43 -38.21
C LYS A 221 -52.39 -23.12 -39.05
N ARG A 222 -52.40 -21.99 -39.74
CA ARG A 222 -53.50 -21.59 -40.63
C ARG A 222 -53.65 -22.56 -41.81
N LEU A 223 -52.55 -22.90 -42.48
CA LEU A 223 -52.52 -23.84 -43.60
C LEU A 223 -52.99 -25.23 -43.17
N HIS A 224 -52.49 -25.74 -42.04
CA HIS A 224 -52.91 -27.04 -41.48
C HIS A 224 -54.42 -27.05 -41.16
N THR A 225 -54.94 -25.98 -40.56
CA THR A 225 -56.39 -25.85 -40.27
C THR A 225 -57.22 -25.81 -41.56
N SER A 226 -56.74 -25.10 -42.58
CA SER A 226 -57.38 -25.06 -43.91
C SER A 226 -57.44 -26.44 -44.55
N MET A 227 -56.33 -27.19 -44.58
CA MET A 227 -56.28 -28.55 -45.12
C MET A 227 -57.23 -29.52 -44.39
N ARG A 228 -57.38 -29.36 -43.06
CA ARG A 228 -58.32 -30.16 -42.27
C ARG A 228 -59.78 -29.86 -42.65
N ASN A 229 -60.10 -28.60 -42.94
CA ASN A 229 -61.45 -28.14 -43.25
C ASN A 229 -61.86 -28.43 -44.70
N THR A 230 -60.93 -28.45 -45.66
CA THR A 230 -61.19 -28.73 -47.08
C THR A 230 -61.35 -30.22 -47.41
N GLY A 231 -61.30 -31.11 -46.42
CA GLY A 231 -61.64 -32.53 -46.60
C GLY A 231 -60.64 -33.32 -47.45
N LEU A 232 -59.41 -32.83 -47.61
CA LEU A 232 -58.35 -33.45 -48.44
C LEU A 232 -57.66 -34.67 -47.79
N GLY A 233 -58.36 -35.34 -46.86
CA GLY A 233 -57.88 -36.51 -46.12
C GLY A 233 -58.72 -37.78 -46.31
N LYS A 234 -59.59 -37.84 -47.32
CA LYS A 234 -60.45 -39.02 -47.59
C LYS A 234 -60.35 -39.56 -49.03
N THR A 235 -59.16 -39.60 -49.61
CA THR A 235 -58.96 -40.27 -50.92
C THR A 235 -57.69 -41.11 -50.92
N LEU A 236 -57.72 -42.19 -50.16
CA LEU A 236 -56.87 -43.36 -50.40
C LEU A 236 -57.52 -44.61 -49.77
N GLU A 237 -58.70 -44.99 -50.27
CA GLU A 237 -59.16 -46.39 -50.22
C GLU A 237 -60.06 -46.64 -51.41
N GLN A 238 -59.47 -47.20 -52.47
CA GLN A 238 -60.07 -48.25 -53.30
C GLN A 238 -59.00 -48.94 -54.13
#